data_AF-A0A3N9NGZ3-F1
#
_entry.id   AF-A0A3N9NGZ3-F1
#
_cell.length_a   1.000
_cell.length_b   1.000
_cell.length_c   1.000
_cell.angle_alpha   90.00
_cell.angle_beta   90.00
_cell.angle_gamma   90.00
#
_symmetry.space_group_name_H-M   'P 1'
#
loop_
_entity.id
_entity.type
_entity.pdbx_description
1 polymer ?
#
loop_
_entity_poly.entity_id
_entity_poly.type
_entity_poly.pdbx_seq_one_letter_code
_entity_poly.pdbx_strand_id
1 'polypeptide(L)'
;MSLLAGQIIKNLIPTEPVIINKVLSFDDMISISYQGVNTKKTSTKMIPVSAIETLELISLEGEYNFKGDPAKFLLYAEAERINSAF
;
A
#
# COMPACT_ATOMS: atom_id res chain seq x y z
N MET A 1 11.21 6.38 11.93
CA MET A 1 10.96 5.65 10.67
C MET A 1 11.16 6.60 9.51
N SER A 2 11.95 6.26 8.49
CA SER A 2 12.17 7.11 7.31
C SER A 2 11.14 6.79 6.23
N LEU A 3 10.25 7.74 5.95
CA LEU A 3 9.23 7.61 4.89
C LEU A 3 9.89 7.89 3.53
N LEU A 4 9.75 6.94 2.60
CA LEU A 4 10.24 7.05 1.22
C LEU A 4 9.09 6.89 0.24
N ALA A 5 9.24 7.47 -0.95
CA ALA A 5 8.33 7.23 -2.06
C ALA A 5 8.40 5.74 -2.49
N GLY A 6 7.28 5.18 -2.92
CA GLY A 6 7.12 3.78 -3.29
C GLY A 6 6.81 2.84 -2.12
N GLN A 7 6.68 3.34 -0.89
CA GLN A 7 6.27 2.52 0.26
C GLN A 7 4.75 2.39 0.34
N ILE A 8 4.26 1.20 0.67
CA ILE A 8 2.86 0.95 1.00
C ILE A 8 2.70 1.00 2.52
N ILE A 9 1.96 2.00 2.99
CA ILE A 9 1.72 2.23 4.41
C ILE A 9 0.25 2.03 4.79
N LYS A 10 0.04 1.50 5.99
CA LYS A 10 -1.27 1.44 6.66
C LYS A 10 -1.41 2.62 7.62
N ASN A 11 -2.66 2.86 8.03
CA ASN A 11 -3.00 3.81 9.08
C ASN A 11 -2.82 5.31 8.73
N LEU A 12 -2.46 5.65 7.48
CA LEU A 12 -2.57 7.04 7.01
C LEU A 12 -4.04 7.45 6.81
N ILE A 13 -4.84 6.53 6.29
CA ILE A 13 -6.31 6.61 6.21
C ILE A 13 -6.90 5.29 6.74
N PRO A 14 -8.09 5.32 7.36
CA PRO A 14 -8.69 4.12 7.95
C PRO A 14 -9.30 3.18 6.89
N THR A 15 -9.56 3.68 5.69
CA THR A 15 -10.35 2.97 4.67
C THR A 15 -9.54 1.99 3.83
N GLU A 16 -8.28 2.29 3.54
CA GLU A 16 -7.42 1.42 2.72
C GLU A 16 -5.92 1.71 2.94
N PRO A 17 -5.03 0.75 2.64
CA PRO A 17 -3.60 1.03 2.53
C PRO A 17 -3.30 1.96 1.35
N VAL A 18 -2.22 2.73 1.48
CA VAL A 18 -1.86 3.76 0.50
C VAL A 18 -0.39 3.68 0.12
N ILE A 19 -0.10 3.97 -1.15
CA ILE A 19 1.24 4.09 -1.72
C ILE A 19 1.70 5.53 -1.54
N ILE A 20 2.90 5.74 -1.02
CA ILE A 20 3.51 7.06 -0.90
C ILE A 20 4.10 7.47 -2.25
N ASN A 21 3.60 8.57 -2.82
CA ASN A 21 4.15 9.11 -4.06
C ASN A 21 5.23 10.17 -3.76
N LYS A 22 4.98 11.03 -2.77
CA LYS A 22 5.87 12.12 -2.41
C LYS A 22 5.77 12.43 -0.92
N VAL A 23 6.90 12.72 -0.30
CA VAL A 23 7.00 13.17 1.09
C VAL A 23 7.68 14.53 1.11
N LEU A 24 7.07 15.48 1.82
CA LEU A 24 7.64 16.80 2.09
C LEU A 24 7.66 16.99 3.61
N SER A 25 8.86 17.08 4.17
CA SER A 25 9.07 17.36 5.60
C SER A 25 9.20 18.86 5.84
N PHE A 26 8.45 19.36 6.81
CA PHE A 26 8.57 20.67 7.44
C PHE A 26 9.03 20.46 8.89
N ASP A 27 9.37 21.52 9.62
CA ASP A 27 9.93 21.40 10.97
C ASP A 27 9.05 20.58 11.93
N ASP A 28 7.74 20.87 11.99
CA ASP A 28 6.79 20.17 12.90
C ASP A 28 5.78 19.27 12.17
N MET A 29 5.74 19.31 10.84
CA MET A 29 4.72 18.65 10.03
C MET A 29 5.30 17.94 8.82
N ILE A 30 4.63 16.89 8.37
CA ILE A 30 4.97 16.18 7.15
C ILE A 30 3.75 16.14 6.25
N SER A 31 3.92 16.62 5.03
CA SER A 31 2.94 16.46 3.96
C SER A 31 3.26 15.21 3.15
N ILE A 32 2.32 14.27 3.14
CA ILE A 32 2.44 13.00 2.42
C ILE A 32 1.42 13.02 1.30
N SER A 33 1.90 13.01 0.06
CA SER A 33 1.08 12.73 -1.12
C SER A 33 1.06 11.23 -1.36
N TYR A 34 -0.14 10.66 -1.41
CA TYR A 34 -0.34 9.23 -1.48
C TYR A 34 -1.41 8.84 -2.50
N GLN A 35 -1.42 7.57 -2.87
CA GLN A 35 -2.42 6.95 -3.74
C GLN A 35 -3.04 5.73 -3.05
N GLY A 36 -4.37 5.62 -3.04
CA GLY A 36 -5.05 4.42 -2.54
C GLY A 36 -4.73 3.19 -3.38
N VAL A 37 -4.35 2.07 -2.75
CA VAL A 37 -4.00 0.83 -3.46
C VAL A 37 -5.21 0.28 -4.23
N ASN A 38 -6.41 0.32 -3.64
CA ASN A 38 -7.60 -0.22 -4.27
C ASN A 38 -8.30 0.83 -5.12
N THR A 39 -8.52 2.04 -4.55
CA THR A 39 -9.29 3.08 -5.25
C THR A 39 -8.50 3.79 -6.35
N LYS A 40 -7.17 3.68 -6.34
CA LYS A 40 -6.24 4.42 -7.20
C LYS A 40 -6.37 5.95 -7.10
N LYS A 41 -7.09 6.47 -6.11
CA LYS A 41 -7.28 7.91 -5.90
C LYS A 41 -6.04 8.50 -5.25
N THR A 42 -5.56 9.61 -5.79
CA THR A 42 -4.49 10.40 -5.21
C THR A 42 -5.04 11.44 -4.24
N SER A 43 -4.35 11.63 -3.14
CA SER A 43 -4.70 12.63 -2.12
C SER A 43 -3.44 13.06 -1.38
N THR A 44 -3.54 14.16 -0.65
CA THR A 44 -2.43 14.67 0.17
C THR A 44 -2.95 14.89 1.58
N LYS A 45 -2.18 14.45 2.57
CA LYS A 45 -2.51 14.64 3.99
C LYS A 45 -1.28 15.16 4.73
N MET A 46 -1.51 16.19 5.53
CA MET A 46 -0.52 16.66 6.49
C MET A 46 -0.73 15.97 7.82
N ILE A 47 0.36 15.46 8.39
CA ILE A 47 0.39 14.85 9.71
C ILE A 47 1.54 15.45 10.52
N PRO A 48 1.39 15.57 11.86
CA PRO A 48 2.51 15.95 12.71
C PRO A 48 3.57 14.86 12.73
N VAL A 49 4.82 15.23 13.01
CA VAL A 49 5.95 14.28 13.07
C VAL A 49 5.70 13.15 14.09
N SER A 50 5.02 13.43 15.19
CA SER A 50 4.65 12.44 16.21
C SER A 50 3.69 11.35 15.68
N ALA A 51 2.89 11.65 14.66
CA ALA A 51 1.96 10.68 14.08
C ALA A 51 2.66 9.65 13.17
N ILE A 52 3.94 9.83 12.84
CA ILE A 52 4.70 8.86 12.02
C ILE A 52 4.81 7.51 12.73
N GLU A 53 4.89 7.51 14.07
CA GLU A 53 5.00 6.27 14.85
C GLU A 53 3.76 5.38 14.73
N THR A 54 2.62 5.97 14.35
CA THR A 54 1.37 5.24 14.13
C THR A 54 1.28 4.60 12.74
N LEU A 55 2.18 4.98 11.82
CA LEU A 55 2.20 4.44 10.47
C LEU A 55 2.91 3.10 10.45
N GLU A 56 2.27 2.12 9.82
CA GLU A 56 2.82 0.77 9.66
C GLU A 56 3.22 0.55 8.20
N LEU A 57 4.47 0.14 7.97
CA LEU A 57 4.93 -0.24 6.64
C LEU A 57 4.50 -1.68 6.34
N ILE A 58 3.70 -1.85 5.29
CA ILE A 58 3.20 -3.17 4.88
C ILE A 58 4.16 -3.82 3.89
N SER A 59 4.53 -3.08 2.83
CA SER A 59 5.37 -3.59 1.74
C SER A 59 5.93 -2.44 0.91
N LEU A 60 6.76 -2.77 -0.08
CA LEU A 60 7.22 -1.87 -1.13
C LEU A 60 6.41 -2.09 -2.41
N GLU A 61 6.24 -1.02 -3.19
CA GLU A 61 5.65 -1.12 -4.53
C GLU A 61 6.47 -2.09 -5.39
N GLY A 62 5.82 -3.14 -5.88
CA GLY A 62 6.47 -4.23 -6.64
C GLY A 62 6.87 -5.45 -5.79
N GLU A 63 6.91 -5.35 -4.46
CA GLU A 63 7.09 -6.50 -3.59
C GLU A 63 5.75 -7.09 -3.17
N TYR A 64 5.36 -8.16 -3.86
CA TYR A 64 4.20 -8.97 -3.48
C TYR A 64 4.64 -10.10 -2.54
N ASN A 65 4.32 -9.97 -1.26
CA ASN A 65 4.47 -11.04 -0.30
C ASN A 65 3.30 -12.03 -0.42
N PHE A 66 3.33 -12.88 -1.45
CA PHE A 66 2.37 -13.97 -1.57
C PHE A 66 2.65 -15.02 -0.48
N LYS A 67 1.80 -15.05 0.56
CA LYS A 67 1.90 -16.00 1.67
C LYS A 67 1.18 -17.34 1.42
N GLY A 68 0.56 -17.51 0.26
CA GLY A 68 -0.15 -18.74 -0.12
C GLY A 68 0.79 -19.81 -0.68
N ASP A 69 0.25 -21.01 -0.91
CA ASP A 69 0.93 -22.07 -1.66
C ASP A 69 0.82 -21.76 -3.18
N PRO A 70 1.93 -21.44 -3.87
CA PRO A 70 1.89 -21.03 -5.28
C PRO A 70 1.35 -22.15 -6.18
N ALA A 71 1.62 -23.41 -5.86
CA ALA A 71 1.19 -24.55 -6.67
C ALA A 71 -0.33 -24.72 -6.60
N LYS A 72 -0.92 -24.57 -5.41
CA LYS A 72 -2.38 -24.62 -5.23
C LYS A 72 -3.09 -23.45 -5.91
N PHE A 73 -2.50 -22.26 -5.85
CA PHE A 73 -3.05 -21.09 -6.54
C PHE A 73 -3.06 -21.27 -8.06
N LEU A 74 -1.98 -21.79 -8.63
CA LEU A 74 -1.91 -22.12 -10.06
C LEU A 74 -2.97 -23.15 -10.46
N LEU A 75 -3.11 -24.24 -9.69
CA LEU A 75 -4.11 -25.28 -9.96
C LEU A 75 -5.54 -24.72 -9.93
N TYR A 76 -5.84 -23.86 -8.95
CA TYR A 76 -7.13 -23.19 -8.84
C TYR A 76 -7.38 -22.23 -10.01
N ALA A 77 -6.39 -21.38 -10.34
CA ALA A 77 -6.51 -20.41 -11.42
C ALA A 77 -6.72 -21.09 -12.78
N GLU A 78 -6.05 -22.22 -13.03
CA GLU A 78 -6.25 -22.99 -14.26
C GLU A 78 -7.63 -23.68 -14.29
N ALA A 79 -8.07 -24.24 -13.16
CA ALA A 79 -9.41 -24.81 -13.05
C ALA A 79 -10.51 -23.75 -13.28
N GLU A 80 -10.38 -22.55 -12.71
CA GLU A 80 -11.31 -21.44 -12.97
C GLU A 80 -11.26 -20.96 -14.41
N ARG A 81 -10.07 -20.86 -15.00
CA ARG A 81 -9.92 -20.49 -16.42
C ARG A 81 -10.69 -21.46 -17.31
N ILE A 82 -10.54 -22.77 -17.09
CA ILE A 82 -11.29 -23.80 -17.84
C ILE A 82 -12.78 -23.66 -17.59
N ASN A 83 -13.21 -23.54 -16.33
CA ASN A 83 -14.62 -23.43 -15.95
C ASN A 83 -15.30 -22.19 -16.55
N SER A 84 -14.60 -21.05 -16.64
CA SER A 84 -15.13 -19.81 -17.22
C SER A 84 -15.23 -19.81 -18.74
N ALA A 85 -14.56 -20.76 -19.41
CA ALA A 85 -14.54 -20.86 -20.87
C ALA A 85 -15.68 -21.73 -21.43
N PHE A 86 -16.46 -22.39 -20.58
CA PHE A 86 -17.61 -23.23 -20.93
C PHE A 86 -18.92 -22.61 -20.44
#